data_AF-A0A948GA06-F1
#
_entry.id   AF-A0A948GA06-F1
#
_cell.length_a   1.000
_cell.length_b   1.000
_cell.length_c   1.000
_cell.angle_alpha   90.00
_cell.angle_beta   90.00
_cell.angle_gamma   90.00
#
_symmetry.space_group_name_H-M   'P 1'
#
loop_
_entity.id
_entity.type
_entity.pdbx_description
1 polymer ?
#
loop_
_entity_poly.entity_id
_entity_poly.type
_entity_poly.pdbx_seq_one_letter_code
_entity_poly.pdbx_strand_id
1 'polypeptide(L)' 'MKKTIKHSSTTTVDDDLRSEYCFDYSKAKPNRFAKKVVEKQVVVVLDEDISRIFRTPESVRSAL' A
#
# COMPACT_ATOMS: atom_id res chain seq x y z
N MET A 1 24.30 0.02 -16.44
CA MET A 1 24.42 -0.70 -15.14
C MET A 1 23.41 -0.13 -14.16
N LYS A 2 22.39 -0.90 -13.77
CA LYS A 2 21.62 -0.68 -12.54
C LYS A 2 21.25 -2.06 -11.98
N LYS A 3 22.03 -2.55 -11.02
CA LYS A 3 21.70 -3.73 -10.21
C LYS A 3 20.96 -3.22 -8.98
N THR A 4 19.66 -3.45 -8.90
CA THR A 4 18.94 -3.34 -7.63
C THR A 4 18.84 -4.73 -7.03
N ILE A 5 19.79 -5.04 -6.15
CA ILE A 5 19.66 -6.15 -5.21
C ILE A 5 18.73 -5.64 -4.10
N LYS A 6 17.48 -6.11 -4.06
CA LYS A 6 16.63 -6.02 -2.89
C LYS A 6 16.30 -7.44 -2.43
N HIS A 7 17.26 -8.05 -1.75
CA HIS A 7 16.99 -9.16 -0.86
C HIS A 7 17.22 -8.66 0.55
N SER A 8 16.13 -8.40 1.27
CA SER A 8 16.09 -8.58 2.72
C SER A 8 14.64 -8.45 3.15
N SER A 9 13.99 -9.59 3.34
CA SER A 9 12.87 -9.70 4.27
C SER A 9 13.13 -10.94 5.13
N THR A 10 14.23 -10.92 5.87
CA THR A 10 14.29 -11.66 7.14
C THR A 10 13.63 -10.78 8.18
N THR A 11 12.31 -10.66 8.11
CA THR A 11 11.53 -10.22 9.26
C THR A 11 11.38 -11.46 10.12
N THR A 12 12.24 -11.60 11.11
CA THR A 12 12.03 -12.50 12.26
C THR A 12 10.86 -11.92 13.06
N VAL A 13 9.64 -12.13 12.59
CA VAL A 13 8.42 -12.04 13.39
C VAL A 13 8.08 -13.45 13.81
N ASP A 14 8.85 -13.98 14.74
CA ASP A 14 8.45 -15.19 15.45
C ASP A 14 8.93 -15.05 16.88
N ASP A 15 7.99 -14.80 17.76
CA ASP A 15 8.13 -15.22 19.16
C ASP A 15 6.77 -15.74 19.68
N ASP A 16 5.64 -15.31 19.09
CA ASP A 16 4.30 -15.74 19.52
C ASP A 16 3.41 -16.41 18.44
N LEU A 17 3.83 -16.46 17.17
CA LEU A 17 3.01 -17.04 16.09
C LEU A 17 3.36 -18.52 15.88
N ARG A 18 2.33 -19.36 15.69
CA ARG A 18 2.57 -20.77 15.39
C ARG A 18 3.06 -20.93 13.95
N SER A 19 3.82 -21.99 13.69
CA SER A 19 4.43 -22.27 12.38
C SER A 19 3.42 -22.34 11.24
N GLU A 20 2.17 -22.73 11.51
CA GLU A 20 1.11 -22.78 10.48
C GLU A 20 0.71 -21.40 9.95
N TYR A 21 1.06 -20.32 10.67
CA TYR A 21 0.78 -18.94 10.27
C TYR A 21 1.96 -18.28 9.55
N CYS A 22 3.08 -18.98 9.36
CA CYS A 22 4.21 -18.49 8.58
C CYS A 22 3.95 -18.70 7.09
N PHE A 23 3.16 -17.79 6.49
CA PHE A 23 2.84 -17.84 5.07
C PHE A 23 3.96 -17.23 4.22
N ASP A 24 4.47 -18.01 3.27
CA ASP A 24 5.39 -17.52 2.24
C ASP A 24 4.61 -16.76 1.14
N TYR A 25 4.38 -15.48 1.38
CA TYR A 25 3.67 -14.60 0.45
C TYR A 25 4.38 -14.43 -0.90
N SER A 26 5.64 -14.84 -1.04
CA SER A 26 6.34 -14.81 -2.34
C SER A 26 5.76 -15.84 -3.34
N LYS A 27 5.15 -16.91 -2.83
CA LYS A 27 4.46 -17.94 -3.61
C LYS A 27 2.99 -17.63 -3.86
N ALA A 28 2.46 -16.60 -3.22
CA ALA A 28 1.07 -16.21 -3.39
C ALA A 28 0.80 -15.63 -4.78
N LYS A 29 -0.43 -15.77 -5.26
CA LYS A 29 -0.85 -15.16 -6.53
C LYS A 29 -0.72 -13.64 -6.42
N PRO A 30 -0.12 -12.96 -7.42
CA PRO A 30 0.02 -11.51 -7.39
C PRO A 30 -1.35 -10.83 -7.30
N ASN A 31 -1.49 -9.89 -6.36
CA ASN A 31 -2.72 -9.17 -6.12
C ASN A 31 -3.18 -8.43 -7.40
N ARG A 32 -4.36 -8.78 -7.92
CA ARG A 32 -4.92 -8.20 -9.16
C ARG A 32 -5.13 -6.69 -9.08
N PHE A 33 -5.23 -6.14 -7.87
CA PHE A 33 -5.37 -4.71 -7.62
C PHE A 33 -4.03 -4.00 -7.46
N ALA A 34 -2.95 -4.71 -7.12
CA ALA A 34 -1.63 -4.10 -6.96
C ALA A 34 -1.09 -3.47 -8.25
N LYS A 35 -1.42 -4.03 -9.42
CA LYS A 35 -1.09 -3.43 -10.73
C LYS A 35 -1.95 -2.22 -11.10
N LYS A 36 -3.12 -2.07 -10.49
CA LYS A 36 -4.06 -0.97 -10.81
C LYS A 36 -3.75 0.29 -10.01
N VAL A 37 -3.12 0.13 -8.85
CA VAL A 37 -2.64 1.26 -8.05
C VAL A 37 -1.26 1.63 -8.59
N VAL A 38 -1.23 2.50 -9.61
CA VAL A 38 0.01 3.22 -9.95
C VAL A 38 0.47 3.91 -8.67
N GLU A 39 1.75 3.77 -8.32
CA GLU A 39 2.38 3.95 -6.99
C GLU A 39 2.07 5.24 -6.19
N LYS A 40 1.23 6.14 -6.71
CA LYS A 40 0.84 7.41 -6.07
C LYS A 40 -0.65 7.77 -6.20
N GLN A 41 -1.51 6.84 -6.65
CA GLN A 41 -2.92 7.16 -6.87
C GLN A 41 -3.76 6.83 -5.62
N VAL A 42 -3.93 7.81 -4.75
CA VAL A 42 -4.89 7.76 -3.63
C VAL A 42 -6.22 8.30 -4.14
N VAL A 43 -7.24 7.44 -4.20
CA VAL A 43 -8.61 7.84 -4.56
C VAL A 43 -9.36 8.19 -3.29
N VAL A 44 -9.76 9.45 -3.16
CA VAL A 44 -10.57 9.96 -2.05
C VAL A 44 -11.96 10.26 -2.58
N VAL A 45 -12.99 9.70 -1.95
CA VAL A 45 -14.39 10.04 -2.26
C VAL A 45 -14.83 11.10 -1.26
N LEU A 46 -15.31 12.23 -1.77
CA LEU A 46 -15.81 13.35 -0.98
C LEU A 46 -17.30 13.55 -1.28
N ASP A 47 -18.04 14.07 -0.30
CA ASP A 47 -19.40 14.55 -0.54
C ASP A 47 -19.41 15.71 -1.52
N GLU A 48 -20.53 15.88 -2.24
CA GLU A 48 -20.64 16.83 -3.34
C GLU A 48 -20.28 18.26 -2.91
N ASP A 49 -20.79 18.71 -1.77
CA ASP A 49 -20.53 20.06 -1.27
C ASP A 49 -19.07 20.27 -0.86
N ILE A 50 -18.42 19.23 -0.34
CA ILE A 50 -17.01 19.26 0.07
C ILE A 50 -16.09 19.20 -1.16
N SER A 51 -16.48 18.46 -2.19
CA SER A 51 -15.73 18.34 -3.45
C SER A 51 -15.65 19.66 -4.23
N ARG A 52 -16.65 20.53 -4.09
CA ARG A 52 -16.65 21.87 -4.69
C ARG A 52 -15.56 22.78 -4.10
N ILE A 53 -15.27 22.59 -2.81
CA ILE A 53 -14.32 23.37 -2.03
C ILE A 53 -12.91 22.78 -2.17
N PHE A 54 -12.78 21.47 -1.99
CA PHE A 54 -11.49 20.77 -2.03
C PHE A 54 -11.30 20.06 -3.37
N ARG A 55 -10.60 20.74 -4.28
CA ARG A 55 -10.32 20.23 -5.63
C ARG A 55 -9.12 19.29 -5.70
N THR A 56 -8.25 19.31 -4.69
CA THR A 56 -7.06 18.46 -4.63
C THR A 56 -6.99 17.73 -3.29
N PRO A 57 -6.45 16.50 -3.27
CA PRO A 57 -6.26 15.74 -2.04
C PRO A 57 -5.29 16.43 -1.07
N GLU A 58 -4.33 17.19 -1.58
CA GLU A 58 -3.41 18.00 -0.77
C GLU A 58 -4.15 19.10 -0.02
N SER A 59 -5.15 19.73 -0.65
CA SER A 59 -5.97 20.77 0.00
C SER A 59 -6.78 20.23 1.17
N VAL A 60 -7.24 18.96 1.11
CA VAL A 60 -7.91 18.29 2.24
C VAL A 60 -6.91 18.07 3.37
N ARG A 61 -5.71 17.57 3.03
CA ARG A 61 -4.66 17.28 4.00
C ARG A 61 -4.18 18.52 4.75
N SER A 62 -4.14 19.69 4.11
CA SER A 62 -3.73 20.94 4.77
C SER A 62 -4.76 21.53 5.73
N ALA A 63 -6.01 21.07 5.70
CA ALA A 63 -7.09 21.59 6.54
C ALA A 63 -7.26 20.84 7.88
N LEU A 64 -6.52 19.74 8.07
CA LEU A 64 -6.55 18.84 9.23
C LEU A 64 -5.18 18.79 9.90
#